data_AF-A0A1E3WAM9-F1
#
_entry.id   AF-A0A1E3WAM9-F1
#
_cell.length_a   1.000
_cell.length_b   1.000
_cell.length_c   1.000
_cell.angle_alpha   90.00
_cell.angle_beta   90.00
_cell.angle_gamma   90.00
#
_symmetry.space_group_name_H-M   'P 1'
#
loop_
_entity.id
_entity.type
_entity.pdbx_description
1 polymer ?
#
loop_
_entity_poly.entity_id
_entity_poly.type
_entity_poly.pdbx_seq_one_letter_code
_entity_poly.pdbx_strand_id
1 'polypeptide(L)'
;MPFVRLIWRESRFNPNAVSPKGAQGIAQFMPGTAADRGLDNPFEPKSAIQHSASLLADLKKVFGNFGLAAAAYNAGEERVRGWLAGSRILPGETRRYVMFVTGRAAEEWKLPETELPESLKTEGDTVQDSCKKLAPLVVRAVYETEPLTASGAWRPWGAHVSSAFSKGQALEKFSRLRRTHASVLADREPFVLPERNLSRGRRALYMVQIGADSRADAREVCAALRRDGGACIVQKN
;
A
#
# COMPACT_ATOMS: atom_id res chain seq x y z
N MET A 1 2.96 20.79 -1.66
CA MET A 1 1.92 19.96 -1.00
C MET A 1 1.20 18.87 -1.83
N PRO A 2 1.17 18.86 -3.19
CA PRO A 2 0.22 18.00 -3.91
C PRO A 2 0.48 16.50 -3.72
N PHE A 3 1.73 16.09 -3.51
CA PHE A 3 2.05 14.68 -3.25
C PHE A 3 1.48 14.16 -1.92
N VAL A 4 1.47 14.97 -0.86
CA VAL A 4 0.84 14.60 0.42
C VAL A 4 -0.67 14.37 0.25
N ARG A 5 -1.32 15.22 -0.55
CA ARG A 5 -2.74 15.07 -0.91
C ARG A 5 -2.99 13.79 -1.71
N LEU A 6 -2.08 13.45 -2.62
CA LEU A 6 -2.12 12.19 -3.36
C LEU A 6 -2.12 10.99 -2.41
N ILE A 7 -1.12 10.90 -1.53
CA ILE A 7 -1.01 9.79 -0.57
C ILE A 7 -2.24 9.73 0.37
N TRP A 8 -2.75 10.88 0.81
CA TRP A 8 -4.01 10.93 1.57
C TRP A 8 -5.19 10.37 0.77
N ARG A 9 -5.28 10.71 -0.52
CA ARG A 9 -6.37 10.24 -1.39
C ARG A 9 -6.33 8.74 -1.61
N GLU A 10 -5.12 8.17 -1.70
CA GLU A 10 -4.93 6.73 -1.90
C GLU A 10 -5.37 5.91 -0.69
N SER A 11 -4.93 6.28 0.52
CA SER A 11 -5.10 5.40 1.68
C SER A 11 -5.51 6.09 2.97
N ARG A 12 -5.63 7.43 2.97
CA ARG A 12 -5.68 8.25 4.20
C ARG A 12 -4.49 7.95 5.12
N PHE A 13 -3.33 7.78 4.48
CA PHE A 13 -2.07 7.34 5.07
C PHE A 13 -2.02 5.90 5.59
N ASN A 14 -3.07 5.09 5.45
CA ASN A 14 -3.11 3.70 5.93
C ASN A 14 -2.13 2.78 5.15
N PRO A 15 -1.02 2.31 5.76
CA PRO A 15 -0.07 1.43 5.09
C PRO A 15 -0.59 0.00 4.93
N ASN A 16 -1.71 -0.35 5.56
CA ASN A 16 -2.36 -1.66 5.45
C ASN A 16 -3.59 -1.61 4.53
N ALA A 17 -3.81 -0.51 3.79
CA ALA A 17 -4.97 -0.36 2.93
C ALA A 17 -4.96 -1.37 1.77
N VAL A 18 -6.10 -2.02 1.52
CA VAL A 18 -6.31 -2.86 0.34
C VAL A 18 -7.62 -2.48 -0.34
N SER A 19 -7.55 -2.00 -1.59
CA SER A 19 -8.74 -1.61 -2.34
C SER A 19 -9.59 -2.81 -2.77
N PRO A 20 -10.86 -2.60 -3.19
CA PRO A 20 -11.67 -3.63 -3.84
C PRO A 20 -11.02 -4.24 -5.08
N LYS A 21 -10.13 -3.52 -5.76
CA LYS A 21 -9.42 -3.99 -6.96
C LYS A 21 -8.06 -4.61 -6.64
N GLY A 22 -7.67 -4.66 -5.37
CA GLY A 22 -6.39 -5.25 -4.92
C GLY A 22 -5.21 -4.29 -4.92
N ALA A 23 -5.44 -2.97 -4.96
CA ALA A 23 -4.38 -1.98 -4.76
C ALA A 23 -3.92 -1.99 -3.29
N GLN A 24 -2.62 -1.93 -3.03
CA GLN A 24 -2.02 -2.24 -1.74
C GLN A 24 -1.23 -1.08 -1.16
N GLY A 25 -1.35 -0.93 0.16
CA GLY A 25 -0.52 -0.08 0.98
C GLY A 25 -0.80 1.41 0.89
N ILE A 26 0.10 2.19 1.48
CA ILE A 26 -0.07 3.64 1.69
C ILE A 26 -0.25 4.42 0.39
N ALA A 27 0.36 3.93 -0.70
CA ALA A 27 0.33 4.53 -2.02
C ALA A 27 -0.53 3.76 -3.04
N GLN A 28 -1.26 2.73 -2.58
CA GLN A 28 -2.19 1.91 -3.39
C GLN A 28 -1.59 1.40 -4.70
N PHE A 29 -0.41 0.77 -4.62
CA PHE A 29 0.16 0.10 -5.79
C PHE A 29 -0.69 -1.11 -6.18
N MET A 30 -1.03 -1.21 -7.46
CA MET A 30 -1.50 -2.49 -8.01
C MET A 30 -0.35 -3.49 -8.01
N PRO A 31 -0.59 -4.80 -7.78
CA PRO A 31 0.49 -5.79 -7.71
C PRO A 31 1.39 -5.83 -8.95
N GLY A 32 0.81 -5.70 -10.16
CA GLY A 32 1.58 -5.61 -11.40
C GLY A 32 2.50 -4.38 -11.44
N THR A 33 1.98 -3.20 -11.08
CA THR A 33 2.77 -1.96 -11.01
C THR A 33 3.86 -2.03 -9.95
N ALA A 34 3.60 -2.65 -8.79
CA ALA A 34 4.63 -2.87 -7.77
C ALA A 34 5.79 -3.71 -8.33
N ALA A 35 5.47 -4.81 -9.01
CA ALA A 35 6.45 -5.68 -9.65
C ALA A 35 7.28 -4.94 -10.72
N ASP A 36 6.61 -4.20 -11.62
CA ASP A 36 7.28 -3.43 -12.69
C ASP A 36 8.22 -2.35 -12.13
N ARG A 37 7.94 -1.86 -10.92
CA ARG A 37 8.73 -0.83 -10.24
C ARG A 37 9.77 -1.39 -9.27
N GLY A 38 9.85 -2.71 -9.10
CA GLY A 38 10.75 -3.34 -8.13
C GLY A 38 10.37 -3.04 -6.68
N LEU A 39 9.10 -2.73 -6.41
CA LEU A 39 8.59 -2.53 -5.06
C LEU A 39 8.20 -3.88 -4.45
N ASP A 40 9.10 -4.43 -3.64
CA ASP A 40 8.89 -5.74 -3.03
C ASP A 40 7.74 -5.80 -2.02
N ASN A 41 7.58 -4.74 -1.20
CA ASN A 41 6.51 -4.66 -0.20
C ASN A 41 5.75 -3.34 -0.29
N PRO A 42 4.56 -3.32 -0.93
CA PRO A 42 3.70 -2.14 -0.95
C PRO A 42 3.20 -1.68 0.43
N PHE A 43 3.21 -2.57 1.43
CA PHE A 43 2.78 -2.27 2.79
C PHE A 43 3.89 -1.66 3.65
N GLU A 44 5.15 -1.62 3.18
CA GLU A 44 6.23 -0.88 3.84
C GLU A 44 6.14 0.62 3.45
N PRO A 45 5.76 1.52 4.37
CA PRO A 45 5.41 2.88 4.01
C PRO A 45 6.55 3.66 3.37
N LYS A 46 7.79 3.50 3.85
CA LYS A 46 8.94 4.30 3.39
C LYS A 46 9.26 3.97 1.93
N SER A 47 9.43 2.70 1.62
CA SER A 47 9.70 2.19 0.28
C SER A 47 8.55 2.50 -0.66
N ALA A 48 7.30 2.27 -0.25
CA ALA A 48 6.13 2.58 -1.08
C ALA A 48 6.02 4.08 -1.42
N ILE A 49 6.28 4.98 -0.46
CA ILE A 49 6.30 6.43 -0.71
C ILE A 49 7.41 6.80 -1.71
N GLN A 50 8.61 6.25 -1.56
CA GLN A 50 9.73 6.50 -2.48
C GLN A 50 9.41 6.05 -3.91
N HIS A 51 8.87 4.83 -4.06
CA HIS A 51 8.46 4.30 -5.36
C HIS A 51 7.30 5.10 -5.97
N SER A 52 6.34 5.55 -5.14
CA SER A 52 5.22 6.38 -5.59
C SER A 52 5.68 7.74 -6.12
N ALA A 53 6.60 8.41 -5.40
CA ALA A 53 7.20 9.67 -5.84
C ALA A 53 7.97 9.50 -7.15
N SER A 54 8.73 8.41 -7.27
CA SER A 54 9.48 8.07 -8.48
C SER A 54 8.55 7.80 -9.67
N LEU A 55 7.50 6.99 -9.49
CA LEU A 55 6.48 6.75 -10.52
C LEU A 55 5.81 8.05 -10.97
N LEU A 56 5.41 8.89 -10.03
CA LEU A 56 4.77 10.17 -10.35
C LEU A 56 5.72 11.12 -11.11
N ALA A 57 7.01 11.12 -10.77
CA ALA A 57 8.02 11.89 -11.49
C ALA A 57 8.19 11.40 -12.94
N ASP A 58 8.18 10.09 -13.17
CA ASP A 58 8.25 9.52 -14.52
C ASP A 58 6.99 9.84 -15.33
N LEU A 59 5.81 9.69 -14.72
CA LEU A 59 4.54 10.11 -15.34
C LEU A 59 4.53 11.61 -15.68
N LYS A 60 5.10 12.45 -14.82
CA LYS A 60 5.23 13.89 -15.10
C LYS A 60 6.14 14.16 -16.30
N LYS A 61 7.23 13.40 -16.48
CA LYS A 61 8.06 13.52 -17.69
C LYS A 61 7.29 13.11 -18.95
N VAL A 62 6.50 12.05 -18.86
CA VAL A 62 5.70 11.52 -19.98
C VAL A 62 4.58 12.46 -20.40
N PHE A 63 3.86 13.03 -19.43
CA PHE A 63 2.67 13.85 -19.69
C PHE A 63 2.91 15.36 -19.55
N GLY A 64 4.13 15.78 -19.25
CA GLY A 64 4.57 17.17 -19.20
C GLY A 64 4.23 17.92 -17.90
N ASN A 65 3.11 17.62 -17.25
CA ASN A 65 2.67 18.34 -16.04
C ASN A 65 2.15 17.42 -14.93
N PHE A 66 2.03 17.97 -13.73
CA PHE A 66 1.66 17.23 -12.52
C PHE A 66 0.20 16.72 -12.57
N GLY A 67 -0.74 17.49 -13.13
CA GLY A 67 -2.14 17.08 -13.15
C GLY A 67 -2.43 15.92 -14.09
N LEU A 68 -1.81 15.89 -15.27
CA LEU A 68 -1.88 14.74 -16.16
C LEU A 68 -1.14 13.52 -15.58
N ALA A 69 -0.02 13.75 -14.87
CA ALA A 69 0.65 12.68 -14.13
C ALA A 69 -0.25 12.08 -13.03
N ALA A 70 -0.94 12.92 -12.25
CA ALA A 70 -1.90 12.47 -11.24
C ALA A 70 -3.10 11.72 -11.86
N ALA A 71 -3.57 12.16 -13.04
CA ALA A 71 -4.59 11.43 -13.79
C ALA A 71 -4.09 10.04 -14.19
N ALA A 72 -2.85 9.94 -14.69
CA ALA A 72 -2.26 8.68 -15.13
C ALA A 72 -1.95 7.74 -13.96
N TYR A 73 -1.55 8.29 -12.81
CA TYR A 73 -1.36 7.53 -11.57
C TYR A 73 -2.64 6.79 -11.16
N ASN A 74 -3.80 7.46 -11.23
CA ASN A 74 -5.08 6.88 -10.83
C ASN A 74 -5.72 6.00 -11.93
N ALA A 75 -5.65 6.43 -13.19
CA ALA A 75 -6.41 5.82 -14.29
C ALA A 75 -5.60 4.89 -15.19
N GLY A 76 -4.28 4.90 -15.07
CA GLY A 76 -3.33 4.27 -15.99
C GLY A 76 -3.01 5.15 -17.21
N GLU A 77 -1.79 5.01 -17.73
CA GLU A 77 -1.28 5.82 -18.84
C GLU A 77 -2.13 5.70 -20.10
N GLU A 78 -2.47 4.47 -20.51
CA GLU A 78 -3.25 4.23 -21.73
C GLU A 78 -4.60 4.94 -21.72
N ARG A 79 -5.22 5.02 -20.53
CA ARG A 79 -6.50 5.70 -20.37
C ARG A 79 -6.35 7.20 -20.54
N VAL A 80 -5.29 7.79 -19.99
CA VAL A 80 -5.00 9.21 -20.15
C VAL A 80 -4.61 9.54 -21.59
N ARG A 81 -3.75 8.73 -22.23
CA ARG A 81 -3.41 8.91 -23.66
C ARG A 81 -4.65 8.86 -24.55
N GLY A 82 -5.51 7.86 -24.36
CA GLY A 82 -6.75 7.75 -25.12
C GLY A 82 -7.69 8.94 -24.91
N TRP A 83 -7.76 9.47 -23.68
CA TRP A 83 -8.56 10.66 -23.37
C TRP A 83 -7.98 11.95 -23.96
N LEU A 84 -6.67 12.11 -23.97
CA LEU A 84 -6.01 13.25 -24.63
C LEU A 84 -6.22 13.20 -26.15
N ALA A 85 -6.21 12.01 -26.74
CA ALA A 85 -6.49 11.79 -28.17
C ALA A 85 -7.99 11.83 -28.54
N GLY A 86 -8.90 12.07 -27.59
CA GLY A 86 -10.35 12.09 -27.84
C GLY A 86 -11.00 10.72 -28.09
N SER A 87 -10.23 9.63 -28.03
CA SER A 87 -10.71 8.25 -28.27
C SER A 87 -11.34 7.59 -27.04
N ARG A 88 -11.14 8.15 -25.85
CA ARG A 88 -11.67 7.63 -24.58
C ARG A 88 -12.17 8.76 -23.68
N ILE A 89 -13.06 8.42 -22.75
CA ILE A 89 -13.52 9.35 -21.70
C ILE A 89 -12.67 9.14 -20.45
N LEU A 90 -12.25 10.24 -19.81
CA LEU A 90 -11.65 10.18 -18.47
C LEU A 90 -12.73 9.89 -17.42
N PRO A 91 -12.61 8.82 -16.60
CA PRO A 91 -13.61 8.46 -15.62
C PRO A 91 -13.91 9.60 -14.63
N GLY A 92 -15.17 9.70 -14.19
CA GLY A 92 -15.59 10.68 -13.18
C GLY A 92 -14.81 10.57 -11.85
N GLU A 93 -14.42 9.35 -11.49
CA GLU A 93 -13.55 9.10 -10.33
C GLU A 93 -12.19 9.78 -10.49
N THR A 94 -11.53 9.61 -11.64
CA THR A 94 -10.24 10.22 -11.94
C THR A 94 -10.32 11.74 -12.03
N ARG A 95 -11.40 12.30 -12.60
CA ARG A 95 -11.62 13.76 -12.62
C ARG A 95 -11.67 14.33 -11.21
N ARG A 96 -12.44 13.70 -10.32
CA ARG A 96 -12.50 14.09 -8.89
C ARG A 96 -11.17 13.89 -8.17
N TYR A 97 -10.44 12.84 -8.53
CA TYR A 97 -9.10 12.58 -8.00
C TYR A 97 -8.15 13.72 -8.35
N VAL A 98 -8.06 14.12 -9.62
CA VAL A 98 -7.19 15.22 -10.08
C VAL A 98 -7.59 16.53 -9.40
N MET A 99 -8.89 16.84 -9.33
CA MET A 99 -9.39 18.02 -8.60
C MET A 99 -8.97 17.99 -7.14
N PHE A 100 -9.11 16.85 -6.46
CA PHE A 100 -8.69 16.73 -5.07
C PHE A 100 -7.17 16.94 -4.93
N VAL A 101 -6.35 16.27 -5.73
CA VAL A 101 -4.89 16.31 -5.56
C VAL A 101 -4.32 17.69 -5.94
N THR A 102 -4.83 18.29 -7.01
CA THR A 102 -4.21 19.46 -7.65
C THR A 102 -4.96 20.77 -7.41
N GLY A 103 -6.22 20.73 -6.96
CA GLY A 103 -7.08 21.90 -6.85
C GLY A 103 -7.61 22.43 -8.19
N ARG A 104 -7.42 21.69 -9.29
CA ARG A 104 -7.90 22.04 -10.64
C ARG A 104 -8.58 20.87 -11.34
N ALA A 105 -9.52 21.17 -12.23
CA ALA A 105 -10.17 20.16 -13.05
C ALA A 105 -9.17 19.48 -13.98
N ALA A 106 -9.40 18.20 -14.29
CA ALA A 106 -8.51 17.44 -15.17
C ALA A 106 -8.36 18.09 -16.55
N GLU A 107 -9.44 18.66 -17.08
CA GLU A 107 -9.48 19.38 -18.36
C GLU A 107 -8.51 20.55 -18.44
N GLU A 108 -8.35 21.32 -17.36
CA GLU A 108 -7.45 22.49 -17.32
C GLU A 108 -6.01 22.06 -17.60
N TRP A 109 -5.61 20.87 -17.13
CA TRP A 109 -4.25 20.34 -17.31
C TRP A 109 -3.90 19.92 -18.74
N LYS A 110 -4.84 20.02 -19.70
CA LYS A 110 -4.52 19.90 -21.13
C LYS A 110 -3.81 21.14 -21.67
N LEU A 111 -3.99 22.27 -21.00
CA LEU A 111 -3.35 23.54 -21.35
C LEU A 111 -1.93 23.57 -20.75
N PRO A 112 -0.89 23.86 -21.56
CA PRO A 112 0.50 23.81 -21.13
C PRO A 112 0.84 24.84 -20.02
N GLU A 113 0.10 25.95 -19.96
CA GLU A 113 0.26 27.03 -18.98
C GLU A 113 -0.36 26.73 -17.61
N THR A 114 -1.09 25.62 -17.47
CA THR A 114 -1.75 25.30 -16.20
C THR A 114 -0.75 24.96 -15.11
N GLU A 115 -0.72 25.79 -14.07
CA GLU A 115 0.11 25.59 -12.89
C GLU A 115 -0.71 25.18 -11.66
N LEU A 116 -0.04 24.57 -10.67
CA LEU A 116 -0.65 24.33 -9.37
C LEU A 116 -1.08 25.66 -8.72
N PRO A 117 -2.19 25.69 -7.97
CA PRO A 117 -2.52 26.84 -7.13
C PRO A 117 -1.39 27.19 -6.15
N GLU A 118 -1.18 28.48 -5.89
CA GLU A 118 -0.08 28.97 -5.06
C GLU A 118 -0.08 28.36 -3.64
N SER A 119 -1.28 28.15 -3.08
CA SER A 119 -1.49 27.48 -1.80
C SER A 119 -0.97 26.03 -1.74
N LEU A 120 -0.68 25.41 -2.89
CA LEU A 120 -0.13 24.06 -2.99
C LEU A 120 1.37 24.03 -3.34
N LYS A 121 1.96 25.17 -3.70
CA LYS A 121 3.38 25.33 -4.05
C LYS A 121 4.32 25.47 -2.84
N THR A 122 3.80 25.47 -1.61
CA THR A 122 4.57 25.68 -0.37
C THR A 122 5.84 24.81 -0.28
N GLU A 123 6.92 25.44 0.21
CA GLU A 123 8.28 24.88 0.33
C GLU A 123 8.39 23.71 1.32
N GLY A 124 9.46 22.92 1.15
CA GLY A 124 9.67 21.63 1.83
C GLY A 124 9.72 21.70 3.35
N ASP A 125 10.36 22.71 3.93
CA ASP A 125 10.58 22.79 5.38
C ASP A 125 9.28 23.09 6.14
N THR A 126 8.48 24.03 5.64
CA THR A 126 7.16 24.35 6.22
C THR A 126 6.19 23.17 6.14
N VAL A 127 6.26 22.39 5.06
CA VAL A 127 5.44 21.18 4.89
C VAL A 127 5.88 20.09 5.85
N GLN A 128 7.19 19.83 5.97
CA GLN A 128 7.71 18.83 6.90
C GLN A 128 7.34 19.13 8.35
N ASP A 129 7.48 20.38 8.77
CA ASP A 129 7.13 20.80 10.14
C ASP A 129 5.63 20.66 10.40
N SER A 130 4.80 21.03 9.42
CA SER A 130 3.35 20.84 9.50
C SER A 130 2.98 19.36 9.57
N CYS A 131 3.63 18.52 8.76
CA CYS A 131 3.46 17.06 8.79
C CYS A 131 3.87 16.47 10.15
N LYS A 132 5.02 16.85 10.70
CA LYS A 132 5.48 16.38 12.03
C LYS A 132 4.50 16.74 13.14
N LYS A 133 3.90 17.94 13.09
CA LYS A 133 2.89 18.38 14.07
C LYS A 133 1.56 17.64 13.94
N LEU A 134 1.11 17.36 12.72
CA LEU A 134 -0.19 16.74 12.46
C LEU A 134 -0.17 15.21 12.46
N ALA A 135 0.98 14.59 12.17
CA ALA A 135 1.11 13.14 12.06
C ALA A 135 0.62 12.39 13.31
N PRO A 136 0.93 12.80 14.56
CA PRO A 136 0.40 12.13 15.74
C PRO A 136 -1.13 12.14 15.83
N LEU A 137 -1.78 13.24 15.43
CA LEU A 137 -3.23 13.37 15.45
C LEU A 137 -3.89 12.47 14.39
N VAL A 138 -3.31 12.42 13.20
CA VAL A 138 -3.75 11.53 12.12
C VAL A 138 -3.54 10.08 12.52
N VAL A 139 -2.36 9.76 13.05
CA VAL A 139 -2.03 8.41 13.50
C VAL A 139 -2.98 7.96 14.59
N ARG A 140 -3.29 8.84 15.55
CA ARG A 140 -4.28 8.60 16.58
C ARG A 140 -5.67 8.33 16.00
N ALA A 141 -6.17 9.22 15.16
CA ALA A 141 -7.50 9.08 14.56
C ALA A 141 -7.64 7.84 13.65
N VAL A 142 -6.56 7.40 13.00
CA VAL A 142 -6.57 6.31 12.01
C VAL A 142 -6.12 4.96 12.61
N TYR A 143 -5.17 4.95 13.55
CA TYR A 143 -4.53 3.75 14.10
C TYR A 143 -4.73 3.51 15.60
N GLU A 144 -5.26 4.44 16.42
CA GLU A 144 -5.65 4.04 17.80
C GLU A 144 -6.82 3.04 17.79
N THR A 145 -7.51 2.87 16.65
CA THR A 145 -8.53 1.83 16.45
C THR A 145 -7.99 0.52 15.87
N GLU A 146 -6.79 0.53 15.30
CA GLU A 146 -6.13 -0.63 14.67
C GLU A 146 -4.67 -0.59 15.12
N PRO A 147 -4.30 -1.30 16.21
CA PRO A 147 -3.01 -1.08 16.80
C PRO A 147 -1.95 -1.36 15.74
N LEU A 148 -0.93 -0.50 15.70
CA LEU A 148 0.38 -0.75 15.11
C LEU A 148 0.95 -2.01 15.80
N THR A 149 0.36 -3.15 15.47
CA THR A 149 0.54 -4.43 16.13
C THR A 149 1.72 -5.07 15.44
N ALA A 150 2.86 -5.01 16.13
CA ALA A 150 3.96 -5.97 16.09
C ALA A 150 3.87 -6.89 14.87
N SER A 151 4.17 -6.31 13.72
CA SER A 151 4.37 -7.07 12.50
C SER A 151 5.87 -7.10 12.37
N GLY A 152 6.47 -8.27 12.59
CA GLY A 152 7.91 -8.47 12.42
C GLY A 152 8.37 -7.97 11.05
N ALA A 153 9.66 -7.73 10.88
CA ALA A 153 10.18 -7.19 9.61
C ALA A 153 9.64 -7.97 8.40
N TRP A 154 9.20 -7.25 7.35
CA TRP A 154 8.84 -7.89 6.09
C TRP A 154 10.03 -8.67 5.54
N ARG A 155 9.74 -9.81 4.92
CA ARG A 155 10.72 -10.69 4.28
C ARG A 155 10.14 -11.24 2.97
N PRO A 156 10.97 -11.53 1.95
CA PRO A 156 10.52 -11.96 0.63
C PRO A 156 9.83 -13.34 0.61
N TRP A 157 10.04 -14.16 1.64
CA TRP A 157 9.34 -15.42 1.84
C TRP A 157 8.67 -15.45 3.21
N GLY A 158 7.60 -16.24 3.31
CA GLY A 158 6.85 -16.39 4.55
C GLY A 158 6.43 -17.84 4.77
N ALA A 159 6.57 -18.29 6.01
CA ALA A 159 5.87 -19.45 6.53
C ALA A 159 4.49 -19.00 7.00
N HIS A 160 3.46 -19.18 6.17
CA HIS A 160 2.08 -18.88 6.50
C HIS A 160 1.54 -19.92 7.49
N VAL A 161 1.24 -19.45 8.70
CA VAL A 161 0.85 -20.31 9.82
C VAL A 161 -0.64 -20.21 10.16
N SER A 162 -1.28 -19.07 9.90
CA SER A 162 -2.72 -18.93 10.11
C SER A 162 -3.30 -17.74 9.36
N SER A 163 -4.63 -17.75 9.14
CA SER A 163 -5.36 -16.60 8.61
C SER A 163 -6.68 -16.37 9.37
N ALA A 164 -7.18 -15.14 9.34
CA ALA A 164 -8.52 -14.75 9.83
C ALA A 164 -9.08 -13.53 9.09
N PHE A 165 -10.38 -13.26 9.21
CA PHE A 165 -11.05 -12.13 8.53
C PHE A 165 -10.93 -10.78 9.25
N SER A 166 -10.24 -10.74 10.39
CA SER A 166 -9.83 -9.50 11.03
C SER A 166 -8.41 -9.63 11.58
N LYS A 167 -7.68 -8.51 11.67
CA LYS A 167 -6.32 -8.47 12.20
C LYS A 167 -6.26 -8.98 13.64
N GLY A 168 -7.19 -8.54 14.49
CA GLY A 168 -7.30 -8.99 15.88
C GLY A 168 -7.50 -10.51 15.99
N GLN A 169 -8.45 -11.08 15.23
CA GLN A 169 -8.66 -12.53 15.23
C GLN A 169 -7.44 -13.29 14.70
N ALA A 170 -6.72 -12.73 13.72
CA ALA A 170 -5.50 -13.32 13.18
C ALA A 170 -4.39 -13.39 14.26
N LEU A 171 -4.19 -12.30 15.01
CA LEU A 171 -3.22 -12.22 16.10
C LEU A 171 -3.60 -13.09 17.30
N GLU A 172 -4.88 -13.19 17.65
CA GLU A 172 -5.34 -14.12 18.68
C GLU A 172 -5.11 -15.58 18.27
N LYS A 173 -5.41 -15.91 17.01
CA LYS A 173 -5.18 -17.25 16.47
C LYS A 173 -3.69 -17.59 16.47
N PHE A 174 -2.83 -16.64 16.11
CA PHE A 174 -1.38 -16.79 16.23
C PHE A 174 -0.93 -16.95 17.68
N SER A 175 -1.45 -16.16 18.62
CA SER A 175 -1.10 -16.27 20.03
C SER A 175 -1.44 -17.64 20.61
N ARG A 176 -2.59 -18.21 20.23
CA ARG A 176 -2.95 -19.60 20.57
C ARG A 176 -1.97 -20.61 19.94
N LEU A 177 -1.68 -20.45 18.65
CA LEU A 177 -0.76 -21.32 17.92
C LEU A 177 0.65 -21.30 18.53
N ARG A 178 1.15 -20.11 18.88
CA ARG A 178 2.46 -19.90 19.51
C ARG A 178 2.55 -20.57 20.89
N ARG A 179 1.46 -20.61 21.65
CA ARG A 179 1.41 -21.33 22.94
C ARG A 179 1.44 -22.85 22.74
N THR A 180 0.74 -23.36 21.74
CA THR A 180 0.72 -24.80 21.44
C THR A 180 2.04 -25.28 20.84
N HIS A 181 2.67 -24.48 19.98
CA HIS A 181 3.90 -24.79 19.27
C HIS A 181 5.07 -23.89 19.71
N ALA A 182 5.23 -23.74 21.02
CA ALA A 182 6.21 -22.84 21.61
C ALA A 182 7.65 -23.18 21.19
N SER A 183 7.94 -24.47 20.99
CA SER A 183 9.23 -24.99 20.50
C SER A 183 9.68 -24.38 19.17
N VAL A 184 8.75 -23.89 18.34
CA VAL A 184 9.02 -23.35 17.01
C VAL A 184 8.78 -21.83 16.93
N LEU A 185 7.79 -21.32 17.67
CA LEU A 185 7.23 -19.97 17.48
C LEU A 185 7.47 -19.00 18.64
N ALA A 186 8.03 -19.44 19.79
CA ALA A 186 8.14 -18.60 20.99
C ALA A 186 8.81 -17.23 20.73
N ASP A 187 9.97 -17.25 20.05
CA ASP A 187 10.79 -16.06 19.80
C ASP A 187 10.56 -15.44 18.42
N ARG A 188 9.51 -15.88 17.70
CA ARG A 188 9.24 -15.42 16.33
C ARG A 188 8.15 -14.37 16.31
N GLU A 189 8.48 -13.20 15.76
CA GLU A 189 7.50 -12.16 15.53
C GLU A 189 6.64 -12.48 14.29
N PRO A 190 5.30 -12.44 14.42
CA PRO A 190 4.42 -12.62 13.28
C PRO A 190 4.47 -11.39 12.40
N PHE A 191 4.43 -11.58 11.09
CA PHE A 191 4.14 -10.54 10.11
C PHE A 191 2.71 -10.75 9.60
N VAL A 192 1.86 -9.72 9.70
CA VAL A 192 0.43 -9.83 9.32
C VAL A 192 0.14 -9.00 8.09
N LEU A 193 -0.23 -9.67 7.00
CA LEU A 193 -0.58 -9.05 5.73
C LEU A 193 -2.07 -9.14 5.45
N PRO A 194 -2.76 -8.04 5.07
CA PRO A 194 -4.09 -8.12 4.49
C PRO A 194 -4.00 -8.53 3.02
N GLU A 195 -4.70 -9.60 2.66
CA GLU A 195 -4.89 -10.04 1.28
C GLU A 195 -6.37 -9.96 0.90
N ARG A 196 -6.67 -9.64 -0.35
CA ARG A 196 -8.02 -9.80 -0.92
C ARG A 196 -7.97 -10.74 -2.11
N ASN A 197 -8.63 -11.89 -1.97
CA ASN A 197 -8.83 -12.84 -3.05
C ASN A 197 -10.29 -12.72 -3.54
N LEU A 198 -10.48 -12.17 -4.74
CA LEU A 198 -11.80 -11.91 -5.33
C LEU A 198 -12.62 -13.19 -5.52
N SER A 199 -11.97 -14.36 -5.71
CA SER A 199 -12.65 -15.66 -5.81
C SER A 199 -13.19 -16.16 -4.47
N ARG A 200 -12.77 -15.57 -3.34
CA ARG A 200 -13.23 -15.91 -1.97
C ARG A 200 -14.15 -14.86 -1.37
N GLY A 201 -14.53 -13.83 -2.14
CA GLY A 201 -15.41 -12.74 -1.70
C GLY A 201 -14.68 -11.42 -1.47
N ARG A 202 -15.41 -10.42 -0.96
CA ARG A 202 -14.94 -9.02 -0.84
C ARG A 202 -14.26 -8.69 0.48
N ARG A 203 -14.30 -9.58 1.47
CA ARG A 203 -13.69 -9.37 2.79
C ARG A 203 -12.18 -9.60 2.70
N ALA A 204 -11.41 -8.72 3.35
CA ALA A 204 -9.97 -8.94 3.48
C ALA A 204 -9.69 -10.15 4.38
N LEU A 205 -8.71 -10.95 4.00
CA LEU A 205 -8.19 -12.06 4.78
C LEU A 205 -6.81 -11.63 5.30
N TYR A 206 -6.65 -11.59 6.61
CA TYR A 206 -5.38 -11.28 7.26
C TYR A 206 -4.59 -12.57 7.40
N MET A 207 -3.46 -12.65 6.71
CA MET A 207 -2.52 -13.75 6.77
C MET A 207 -1.45 -13.48 7.80
N VAL A 208 -1.20 -14.44 8.67
CA VAL A 208 -0.10 -14.42 9.63
C VAL A 208 1.02 -15.29 9.11
N GLN A 209 2.20 -14.70 8.98
CA GLN A 209 3.39 -15.35 8.50
C GLN A 209 4.55 -15.16 9.46
N ILE A 210 5.48 -16.11 9.45
CA ILE A 210 6.84 -15.89 9.94
C ILE A 210 7.70 -15.53 8.73
N GLY A 211 8.27 -14.33 8.71
CA GLY A 211 9.12 -13.86 7.62
C GLY A 211 10.43 -14.66 7.50
N ALA A 212 10.89 -14.87 6.28
CA ALA A 212 12.12 -15.58 5.95
C ALA A 212 12.82 -14.99 4.72
N ASP A 213 14.15 -14.93 4.72
CA ASP A 213 14.94 -14.34 3.64
C ASP A 213 14.94 -15.19 2.36
N SER A 214 14.76 -16.50 2.49
CA SER A 214 14.69 -17.42 1.37
C SER A 214 13.55 -18.44 1.48
N ARG A 215 13.24 -19.09 0.35
CA ARG A 215 12.31 -20.22 0.31
C ARG A 215 12.78 -21.38 1.21
N ALA A 216 14.09 -21.57 1.33
CA ALA A 216 14.67 -22.61 2.16
C ALA A 216 14.39 -22.33 3.64
N ASP A 217 14.66 -21.10 4.09
CA ASP A 217 14.39 -20.68 5.47
C ASP A 217 12.91 -20.80 5.82
N ALA A 218 12.01 -20.37 4.92
CA ALA A 218 10.56 -20.55 5.12
C ALA A 218 10.15 -22.03 5.19
N ARG A 219 10.81 -22.92 4.42
CA ARG A 219 10.58 -24.37 4.47
C ARG A 219 11.02 -24.96 5.80
N GLU A 220 12.14 -24.49 6.37
CA GLU A 220 12.60 -24.95 7.68
C GLU A 220 11.60 -24.62 8.77
N VAL A 221 11.06 -23.41 8.78
CA VAL A 221 10.00 -23.00 9.72
C VAL A 221 8.76 -23.88 9.55
N CYS A 222 8.28 -24.08 8.32
CA CYS A 222 7.13 -24.94 8.09
C CYS A 222 7.39 -26.41 8.43
N ALA A 223 8.60 -26.92 8.21
CA ALA A 223 8.96 -28.29 8.56
C ALA A 223 8.99 -28.50 10.08
N ALA A 224 9.55 -27.53 10.82
CA ALA A 224 9.53 -27.54 12.28
C ALA A 224 8.10 -27.51 12.82
N LEU A 225 7.26 -26.61 12.31
CA LEU A 225 5.88 -26.48 12.76
C LEU A 225 5.05 -27.74 12.45
N ARG A 226 5.24 -28.37 11.28
CA ARG A 226 4.57 -29.63 10.93
C ARG A 226 5.01 -30.82 11.78
N ARG A 227 6.30 -30.89 12.14
CA ARG A 227 6.81 -31.91 13.08
C ARG A 227 6.17 -31.80 14.46
N ASP A 228 5.86 -30.58 14.88
CA ASP A 228 5.17 -30.27 16.13
C ASP A 228 3.63 -30.39 16.01
N GLY A 229 3.11 -30.89 14.87
CA GLY A 229 1.68 -31.11 14.62
C GLY A 229 0.90 -29.92 14.06
N GLY A 230 1.57 -28.81 13.74
CA GLY A 230 0.95 -27.59 13.21
C GLY A 230 0.82 -27.56 11.69
N ALA A 231 -0.08 -26.70 11.19
CA ALA A 231 -0.24 -26.44 9.77
C ALA A 231 0.64 -25.27 9.31
N CYS A 232 1.24 -25.39 8.11
CA CYS A 232 2.06 -24.33 7.54
C CYS A 232 2.08 -24.40 6.02
N ILE A 233 2.15 -23.26 5.34
CA ILE A 233 2.31 -23.15 3.89
C ILE A 233 3.48 -22.19 3.60
N VAL A 234 4.39 -22.58 2.71
CA VAL A 234 5.47 -21.70 2.26
C VAL A 234 4.94 -20.84 1.12
N GLN A 235 5.07 -19.53 1.24
CA GLN A 235 4.59 -18.57 0.26
C GLN A 235 5.66 -17.52 -0.03
N LYS A 236 5.69 -17.05 -1.28
CA LYS A 236 6.46 -15.87 -1.66
C LYS A 236 5.60 -14.63 -1.36
N ASN A 237 6.21 -13.64 -0.73
CA ASN A 237 5.55 -12.39 -0.36
C ASN A 237 5.61 -11.35 -1.47
#